data_AF-A0A831XE47-F1
#
_entry.id   AF-A0A831XE47-F1
#
_cell.length_a   1.000
_cell.length_b   1.000
_cell.length_c   1.000
_cell.angle_alpha   90.00
_cell.angle_beta   90.00
_cell.angle_gamma   90.00
#
_symmetry.space_group_name_H-M   'P 1'
#
loop_
_entity.id
_entity.type
_entity.pdbx_description
1 polymer ?
#
loop_
_entity_poly.entity_id
_entity_poly.type
_entity_poly.pdbx_seq_one_letter_code
_entity_poly.pdbx_strand_id
1 'polypeptide(L)' 'MNELDNLPHILTAQDIASHLRIGRKRVYELMQTSPKHGGIPSFSVGKSVRVEKRDFVKWIETRKRSA' A
#
# COMPACT_ATOMS: atom_id res chain seq x y z
N MET A 1 4.61 19.79 -5.69
CA MET A 1 4.47 18.45 -6.31
C MET A 1 4.31 17.46 -5.18
N ASN A 2 3.18 16.75 -5.07
CA ASN A 2 2.97 15.83 -3.95
C ASN A 2 3.82 14.58 -4.20
N GLU A 3 4.48 14.05 -3.16
CA GLU A 3 5.35 12.86 -3.26
C GLU A 3 4.58 11.61 -3.76
N LEU A 4 3.25 11.59 -3.57
CA LEU A 4 2.35 10.59 -4.11
C LEU A 4 2.23 10.63 -5.63
N ASP A 5 2.42 11.79 -6.27
CA ASP A 5 2.23 11.96 -7.72
C ASP A 5 3.27 11.16 -8.51
N ASN A 6 4.47 10.98 -7.97
CA ASN A 6 5.58 10.25 -8.61
C ASN A 6 5.48 8.73 -8.49
N LEU A 7 4.54 8.21 -7.71
CA LEU A 7 4.36 6.76 -7.58
C LEU A 7 3.79 6.14 -8.88
N PRO A 8 4.24 4.93 -9.28
CA PRO A 8 3.65 4.19 -10.38
C PRO A 8 2.15 3.92 -10.16
N HIS A 9 1.39 3.70 -11.24
CA HIS A 9 -0.04 3.35 -11.13
C HIS A 9 -0.28 2.04 -10.38
N ILE A 10 0.63 1.07 -10.53
CA ILE A 10 0.60 -0.22 -9.84
C ILE A 10 1.84 -0.32 -8.97
N LEU A 11 1.63 -0.49 -7.68
CA LEU A 11 2.69 -0.53 -6.67
C LEU A 11 3.08 -1.97 -6.36
N THR A 12 4.38 -2.18 -6.20
CA THR A 12 4.96 -3.36 -5.58
C THR A 12 5.07 -3.19 -4.07
N ALA A 13 5.34 -4.28 -3.36
CA ALA A 13 5.67 -4.21 -1.93
C ALA A 13 6.94 -3.38 -1.66
N GLN A 14 7.87 -3.30 -2.62
CA GLN A 14 9.07 -2.47 -2.49
C GLN A 14 8.74 -0.97 -2.64
N ASP A 15 7.88 -0.59 -3.57
CA ASP A 15 7.47 0.82 -3.74
C ASP A 15 6.82 1.36 -2.46
N ILE A 16 5.93 0.57 -1.87
CA ILE A 16 5.24 0.90 -0.61
C ILE A 16 6.23 0.92 0.56
N ALA A 17 7.14 -0.05 0.64
CA ALA A 17 8.16 -0.10 1.68
C ALA A 17 9.05 1.15 1.65
N SER A 18 9.50 1.54 0.46
CA SER A 18 10.31 2.75 0.24
C SER A 18 9.52 4.01 0.62
N HIS A 19 8.27 4.12 0.18
CA HIS A 19 7.43 5.28 0.45
C HIS A 19 7.10 5.44 1.95
N LEU A 20 6.74 4.36 2.63
CA LEU A 20 6.40 4.38 4.06
C LEU A 20 7.61 4.28 4.99
N ARG A 21 8.81 4.05 4.44
CA ARG A 21 10.06 3.80 5.20
C ARG A 21 9.93 2.64 6.20
N ILE A 22 9.33 1.53 5.76
CA ILE A 22 9.17 0.29 6.55
C ILE A 22 9.69 -0.93 5.80
N GLY A 23 9.92 -2.04 6.52
CA GLY A 23 10.38 -3.28 5.89
C GLY A 23 9.31 -3.94 4.99
N ARG A 24 9.74 -4.55 3.88
CA ARG A 24 8.85 -5.31 2.96
C ARG A 24 7.99 -6.37 3.67
N LYS A 25 8.52 -7.02 4.70
CA LYS A 25 7.77 -8.00 5.51
C LYS A 25 6.49 -7.36 6.08
N ARG A 26 6.62 -6.16 6.67
CA ARG A 26 5.49 -5.42 7.23
C ARG A 26 4.49 -5.02 6.16
N VAL A 27 4.97 -4.67 4.97
CA VAL A 27 4.09 -4.38 3.83
C VAL A 27 3.28 -5.61 3.43
N TYR A 28 3.91 -6.79 3.35
CA TYR A 28 3.18 -8.03 3.05
C TYR A 28 2.15 -8.38 4.12
N GLU A 29 2.47 -8.22 5.41
CA GLU A 29 1.49 -8.38 6.50
C GLU A 29 0.29 -7.44 6.30
N LEU A 30 0.54 -6.18 5.94
CA LEU A 30 -0.52 -5.22 5.65
C LEU A 30 -1.35 -5.62 4.42
N MET A 31 -0.73 -6.12 3.35
CA MET A 31 -1.43 -6.60 2.15
C MET A 31 -2.27 -7.86 2.42
N GLN A 32 -1.85 -8.70 3.36
CA GLN A 32 -2.57 -9.91 3.79
C GLN A 32 -3.65 -9.62 4.84
N THR A 33 -3.58 -8.47 5.51
CA THR A 33 -4.59 -8.03 6.45
C THR A 33 -5.81 -7.52 5.68
N SER A 34 -7.01 -7.83 6.14
CA SER A 34 -8.24 -7.28 5.54
C SER A 34 -8.29 -5.75 5.72
N PRO A 35 -8.76 -4.98 4.71
CA PRO A 35 -8.93 -3.53 4.84
C PRO A 35 -9.80 -3.10 6.04
N LYS A 36 -10.77 -3.94 6.45
CA LYS A 36 -11.61 -3.70 7.65
C LYS A 36 -10.80 -3.67 8.95
N HIS A 37 -9.65 -4.33 8.98
CA HIS A 37 -8.71 -4.35 10.11
C HIS A 37 -7.46 -3.49 9.83
N GLY A 38 -7.56 -2.56 8.87
CA GLY A 38 -6.50 -1.63 8.52
C GLY A 38 -5.47 -2.16 7.53
N GLY A 39 -5.70 -3.31 6.88
CA GLY A 39 -4.83 -3.79 5.81
C GLY A 39 -4.88 -2.95 4.54
N ILE A 40 -3.89 -3.12 3.67
CA ILE A 40 -3.80 -2.43 2.37
C ILE A 40 -4.57 -3.27 1.34
N PRO A 41 -5.59 -2.71 0.66
CA PRO A 41 -6.25 -3.39 -0.45
C PRO A 41 -5.23 -3.80 -1.51
N SER A 42 -5.21 -5.09 -1.88
CA SER A 42 -4.22 -5.63 -2.81
C SER A 42 -4.82 -6.74 -3.67
N PHE A 43 -4.19 -7.05 -4.80
CA PHE A 43 -4.60 -8.09 -5.72
C PHE A 43 -3.40 -8.93 -6.18
N SER A 44 -3.67 -10.19 -6.52
CA SER A 44 -2.64 -11.13 -6.97
C SER A 44 -2.48 -11.11 -8.49
N VAL A 45 -1.24 -11.16 -8.96
CA VAL A 45 -0.83 -11.37 -10.35
C VAL A 45 0.15 -12.54 -10.35
N GLY A 46 -0.35 -13.74 -10.58
CA GLY A 46 0.42 -14.98 -10.39
C GLY A 46 0.92 -15.12 -8.95
N LYS A 47 2.23 -15.28 -8.75
CA LYS A 47 2.88 -15.37 -7.42
C LYS A 47 3.15 -14.00 -6.77
N SER A 48 2.83 -12.92 -7.47
CA SER A 48 3.09 -11.55 -7.03
C SER A 48 1.82 -10.91 -6.48
N VAL A 49 1.96 -10.04 -5.47
CA VAL A 49 0.88 -9.17 -4.97
C VAL A 49 1.17 -7.72 -5.37
N ARG A 50 0.13 -7.00 -5.78
CA ARG A 50 0.18 -5.62 -6.26
C ARG A 50 -0.92 -4.78 -5.61
N VAL A 51 -0.72 -3.47 -5.62
CA VAL A 51 -1.67 -2.50 -5.07
C VAL A 51 -1.89 -1.39 -6.09
N GLU A 52 -3.14 -1.03 -6.34
CA GLU A 52 -3.43 0.17 -7.13
C GLU A 52 -3.04 1.43 -6.35
N LYS A 53 -2.34 2.36 -7.00
CA LYS A 53 -1.96 3.64 -6.40
C LYS A 53 -3.14 4.36 -5.74
N ARG A 54 -4.30 4.36 -6.41
CA ARG A 54 -5.52 5.01 -5.91
C ARG A 54 -5.97 4.44 -4.57
N ASP A 55 -5.91 3.12 -4.42
CA ASP A 55 -6.30 2.45 -3.19
C ASP A 55 -5.27 2.64 -2.08
N PHE A 56 -3.98 2.65 -2.43
CA PHE A 56 -2.93 2.97 -1.48
C PHE A 56 -3.06 4.39 -0.92
N VAL A 57 -3.32 5.39 -1.77
CA VAL A 57 -3.55 6.78 -1.36
C VAL A 57 -4.76 6.87 -0.42
N LYS A 58 -5.89 6.28 -0.80
CA LYS A 58 -7.10 6.24 0.05
C LYS A 58 -6.83 5.57 1.40
N TRP A 59 -6.02 4.50 1.41
CA TRP A 59 -5.63 3.82 2.64
C TRP A 59 -4.82 4.72 3.57
N ILE A 60 -3.83 5.47 3.05
CA ILE A 60 -3.07 6.45 3.83
C ILE A 60 -4.00 7.53 4.42
N GLU A 61 -4.89 8.08 3.61
CA GLU A 61 -5.82 9.12 4.07
C GLU A 61 -6.75 8.61 5.17
N THR A 62 -7.26 7.38 5.02
CA THR A 62 -8.09 6.73 6.05
C THR A 62 -7.30 6.57 7.35
N ARG A 63 -6.04 6.13 7.27
CA ARG A 63 -5.16 6.00 8.45
C ARG A 63 -4.86 7.33 9.14
N LYS A 64 -4.72 8.42 8.39
CA LYS A 64 -4.50 9.77 8.96
C LYS A 64 -5.73 10.34 9.65
N ARG A 65 -6.95 9.98 9.19
CA ARG A 65 -8.22 10.43 9.81
C ARG A 65 -8.59 9.64 11.07
N SER A 66 -8.01 8.46 11.27
CA SER A 66 -8.24 7.61 12.44
C SER A 66 -7.21 7.83 13.56
N ALA A 67 -6.36 8.85 13.45
CA ALA A 67 -5.42 9.32 14.46
C ALA A 67 -5.89 10.67 15.00
#